data_AF-A0A8T5UXZ7-F1
#
_entry.id   AF-A0A8T5UXZ7-F1
#
_cell.length_a   1.000
_cell.length_b   1.000
_cell.length_c   1.000
_cell.angle_alpha   90.00
_cell.angle_beta   90.00
_cell.angle_gamma   90.00
#
_symmetry.space_group_name_H-M   'P 1'
#
loop_
_entity.id
_entity.type
_entity.pdbx_description
1 polymer ?
#
loop_
_entity_poly.entity_id
_entity_poly.type
_entity_poly.pdbx_seq_one_letter_code
_entity_poly.pdbx_strand_id
1 'polypeptide(L)'
;MCKTISAGRHPTLDGFALPSPPLSGCLGYKFGYVAVFVLAAAFGAVAIACVLMIPGKAIDDRASRGCNEDAPDSAPDAFTMLLKHRALLVLALFHLGTPGCGTRSRSQGVIASGLSRNPALLRLRRTGLTIQPAVNRQLTCPSRSMIQPQLSFDGDPNGQAYESWREQFCRQVADVDFVPIGEGRVHRTISPAILPRLRLSASFGTPMSFVSLGTNDELVITMSPNSALSGTMGRRPLEVAAGDVTIGDPSIKGAHITQTTHGNFQTALLPRKALLRACPNAEDLIAQSIPGANPITSMFLRYYDLAHTYADKLAPAELDAVSQHLFDLSVLMIGARGDVAEQARMRGLAAARLETLKSDILAQLDNPALSLTVLSAAHRISPRTIQLMFEQVGITYSGFVLEQRLLRAERLLRNPNLRARKIIEIAHLAGFHDVSYFHRAFRRRFGRTPDDVRKLSGEMG
;
A
#
# COMPACT_ATOMS: atom_id res chain seq x y z
N MET A 1 56.93 34.36 42.08
CA MET A 1 57.04 35.56 41.22
C MET A 1 55.64 35.91 40.76
N CYS A 2 55.11 37.02 41.27
CA CYS A 2 53.71 37.45 41.19
C CYS A 2 53.54 38.46 40.04
N LYS A 3 52.42 38.38 39.29
CA LYS A 3 51.64 39.52 38.73
C LYS A 3 50.38 39.00 38.00
N THR A 4 49.19 39.01 38.64
CA THR A 4 48.06 39.99 38.57
C THR A 4 47.17 39.81 37.31
N ILE A 5 46.01 39.13 37.35
CA ILE A 5 44.62 39.50 37.74
C ILE A 5 43.95 40.59 36.85
N SER A 6 42.84 40.24 36.17
CA SER A 6 41.52 40.88 36.35
C SER A 6 40.38 40.10 35.67
N ALA A 7 39.18 40.23 36.24
CA ALA A 7 38.03 39.34 36.20
C ALA A 7 36.98 39.64 35.11
N GLY A 8 36.10 38.66 34.85
CA GLY A 8 34.83 38.86 34.15
C GLY A 8 33.90 37.66 34.32
N ARG A 9 32.68 37.93 34.78
CA ARG A 9 31.64 37.02 35.29
C ARG A 9 31.11 35.94 34.32
N HIS A 10 30.64 34.83 34.88
CA HIS A 10 29.64 33.90 34.33
C HIS A 10 28.32 34.61 33.91
N PRO A 11 27.54 34.04 32.97
CA PRO A 11 26.49 33.08 33.37
C PRO A 11 26.42 31.79 32.52
N THR A 12 25.96 30.75 33.21
CA THR A 12 25.35 29.46 32.79
C THR A 12 24.92 29.26 31.34
N LEU A 13 25.15 28.05 30.79
CA LEU A 13 24.12 27.19 30.16
C LEU A 13 24.68 25.79 29.84
N ASP A 14 23.80 24.80 29.98
CA ASP A 14 24.01 23.35 29.94
C ASP A 14 24.63 22.80 28.64
N GLY A 15 25.53 21.82 28.76
CA GLY A 15 26.19 21.13 27.65
C GLY A 15 25.99 19.62 27.72
N PHE A 16 25.02 19.13 26.95
CA PHE A 16 24.74 17.73 26.64
C PHE A 16 25.98 16.91 26.29
N ALA A 17 26.09 15.72 26.87
CA ALA A 17 26.98 14.67 26.41
C ALA A 17 26.52 14.17 25.02
N LEU A 18 27.32 14.43 23.99
CA LEU A 18 27.15 13.86 22.64
C LEU A 18 27.56 12.38 22.63
N PRO A 19 26.77 11.46 22.04
CA PRO A 19 27.19 10.08 21.82
C PRO A 19 28.25 10.04 20.71
N SER A 20 29.38 9.39 20.99
CA SER A 20 30.43 9.11 20.00
C SER A 20 29.86 8.34 18.80
N PRO A 21 30.14 8.74 17.54
CA PRO A 21 29.65 8.02 16.37
C PRO A 21 30.23 6.60 16.30
N PRO A 22 29.45 5.61 15.81
CA PRO A 22 29.92 4.24 15.64
C PRO A 22 31.17 4.22 14.75
N LEU A 23 32.13 3.34 15.08
CA LEU A 23 33.46 3.23 14.44
C LEU A 23 33.40 3.18 12.90
N SER A 24 32.34 2.58 12.32
CA SER A 24 32.11 2.54 10.87
C SER A 24 31.87 3.92 10.26
N GLY A 25 31.15 4.80 10.94
CA GLY A 25 30.91 6.18 10.52
C GLY A 25 32.18 7.03 10.58
N CYS A 26 33.01 6.83 11.60
CA CYS A 26 34.30 7.52 11.72
C CYS A 26 35.29 7.08 10.62
N LEU A 27 35.37 5.77 10.32
CA LEU A 27 36.23 5.26 9.26
C LEU A 27 35.77 5.68 7.86
N GLY A 28 34.47 5.65 7.60
CA GLY A 28 33.91 6.08 6.32
C GLY A 28 34.18 7.56 6.03
N TYR A 29 34.14 8.41 7.05
CA TYR A 29 34.48 9.83 6.94
C TYR A 29 35.97 10.06 6.65
N LYS A 30 36.87 9.26 7.23
CA LYS A 30 38.32 9.48 7.14
C LYS A 30 39.00 8.79 5.94
N PHE A 31 38.48 7.65 5.49
CA PHE A 31 39.12 6.80 4.47
C PHE A 31 38.21 6.48 3.27
N GLY A 32 37.01 7.07 3.23
CA GLY A 32 36.04 6.88 2.15
C GLY A 32 35.31 5.54 2.22
N TYR A 33 34.30 5.37 1.35
CA TYR A 33 33.42 4.20 1.33
C TYR A 33 34.15 2.88 1.10
N VAL A 34 35.28 2.89 0.39
CA VAL A 34 36.10 1.69 0.13
C VAL A 34 36.59 1.05 1.45
N ALA A 35 36.96 1.85 2.44
CA ALA A 35 37.42 1.35 3.73
C ALA A 35 36.31 0.63 4.52
N VAL A 36 35.05 1.03 4.34
CA VAL A 36 33.90 0.38 4.97
C VAL A 36 33.71 -1.03 4.39
N PHE A 37 33.84 -1.20 3.07
CA PHE A 37 33.74 -2.50 2.41
C PHE A 37 34.89 -3.44 2.79
N VAL A 38 36.12 -2.93 2.89
CA VAL A 38 37.27 -3.74 3.32
C VAL A 38 37.09 -4.20 4.77
N LEU A 39 36.62 -3.31 5.65
CA LEU A 39 36.35 -3.65 7.04
C LEU A 39 35.24 -4.70 7.16
N ALA A 40 34.16 -4.58 6.39
CA ALA A 40 33.08 -5.56 6.36
C ALA A 40 33.57 -6.94 5.86
N ALA A 41 34.42 -6.97 4.84
CA ALA A 41 35.03 -8.20 4.34
C ALA A 41 35.95 -8.85 5.40
N ALA A 42 36.72 -8.06 6.14
CA ALA A 42 37.57 -8.55 7.23
C ALA A 42 36.73 -9.18 8.35
N PHE A 43 35.64 -8.54 8.78
CA PHE A 43 34.72 -9.12 9.77
C PHE A 43 34.07 -10.41 9.28
N GLY A 44 33.68 -10.47 7.99
CA GLY A 44 33.16 -11.69 7.38
C GLY A 44 34.16 -12.84 7.42
N ALA A 45 35.43 -12.59 7.09
CA ALA A 45 36.48 -13.59 7.15
C ALA A 45 36.74 -14.10 8.57
N VAL A 46 36.75 -13.20 9.56
CA VAL A 46 36.89 -13.57 10.97
C VAL A 46 35.71 -14.42 11.45
N ALA A 47 34.48 -14.05 11.08
CA ALA A 47 33.29 -14.83 11.44
C ALA A 47 33.34 -16.26 10.86
N ILE A 48 33.75 -16.40 9.59
CA ILE A 48 33.93 -17.71 8.95
C ILE A 48 35.01 -18.52 9.67
N ALA A 49 36.17 -17.90 9.96
CA ALA A 49 37.23 -18.57 10.70
C ALA A 49 36.78 -19.04 12.08
N CYS A 50 36.05 -18.20 12.83
CA CYS A 50 35.48 -18.56 14.12
C CYS A 50 34.53 -19.76 14.03
N VAL A 51 33.66 -19.81 13.01
CA VAL A 51 32.74 -20.94 12.80
C VAL A 51 33.51 -22.21 12.44
N LEU A 52 34.53 -22.12 11.58
CA LEU A 52 35.37 -23.25 11.19
C LEU A 52 36.23 -23.79 12.36
N MET A 53 36.50 -22.96 13.36
CA MET A 53 37.21 -23.38 14.58
C MET A 53 36.31 -24.12 15.59
N ILE A 54 34.99 -24.19 15.38
CA ILE A 54 34.09 -24.96 16.24
C ILE A 54 34.31 -26.46 15.97
N PRO A 55 34.82 -27.24 16.94
CA PRO A 55 35.02 -28.67 16.75
C PRO A 55 33.66 -29.35 16.54
N GLY A 56 33.51 -30.15 15.48
CA GLY A 56 32.23 -30.82 15.18
C GLY A 56 31.66 -31.66 16.34
N LYS A 57 32.53 -32.19 17.21
CA LYS A 57 32.16 -32.92 18.43
C LYS A 57 31.56 -32.06 19.57
N ALA A 58 31.65 -30.73 19.46
CA ALA A 58 31.05 -29.77 20.40
C ALA A 58 29.68 -29.25 19.93
N ILE A 59 29.22 -29.69 18.75
CA ILE A 59 27.91 -29.33 18.20
C ILE A 59 26.90 -30.34 18.73
N ASP A 60 26.08 -29.91 19.69
CA ASP A 60 24.96 -30.71 20.19
C ASP A 60 23.79 -30.61 19.21
N ASP A 61 23.73 -31.58 18.30
CA ASP A 61 22.68 -31.68 17.28
C ASP A 61 21.28 -31.80 17.89
N ARG A 62 21.14 -32.32 19.12
CA ARG A 62 19.84 -32.47 19.81
C ARG A 62 19.37 -31.14 20.40
N ALA A 63 20.27 -30.38 21.02
CA ALA A 63 19.97 -29.04 21.51
C ALA A 63 19.68 -28.06 20.37
N SER A 64 20.37 -28.20 19.22
CA SER A 64 20.13 -27.35 18.04
C SER A 64 18.72 -27.52 17.42
N ARG A 65 18.08 -28.67 17.68
CA ARG A 65 16.69 -28.98 17.29
C ARG A 65 15.67 -28.66 18.39
N GLY A 66 16.11 -28.14 19.53
CA GLY A 66 15.23 -27.72 20.63
C GLY A 66 14.69 -28.86 21.49
N CYS A 67 15.32 -30.03 21.51
CA CYS A 67 14.89 -31.16 22.34
C CYS A 67 15.52 -31.08 23.74
N ASN A 68 14.71 -31.00 24.81
CA ASN A 68 15.17 -31.22 26.18
C ASN A 68 15.27 -32.73 26.47
N GLU A 69 16.29 -33.15 27.22
CA GLU A 69 16.57 -34.58 27.48
C GLU A 69 15.49 -35.33 28.29
N ASP A 70 14.58 -34.61 28.97
CA ASP A 70 13.65 -35.22 29.94
C ASP A 70 12.15 -35.20 29.58
N ALA A 71 11.75 -34.81 28.37
CA ALA A 71 10.33 -34.84 27.98
C ALA A 71 10.13 -34.97 26.45
N PRO A 72 9.52 -36.06 25.92
CA PRO A 72 9.41 -36.29 24.47
C PRO A 72 8.46 -35.36 23.70
N ASP A 73 7.60 -34.57 24.36
CA ASP A 73 6.46 -33.90 23.70
C ASP A 73 6.22 -32.42 24.11
N SER A 74 7.25 -31.68 24.54
CA SER A 74 7.09 -30.23 24.79
C SER A 74 7.63 -29.37 23.63
N ALA A 75 6.75 -28.56 23.01
CA ALA A 75 7.15 -27.55 22.03
C ALA A 75 8.05 -26.48 22.68
N PRO A 76 9.19 -26.10 22.07
CA PRO A 76 10.18 -25.22 22.70
C PRO A 76 9.75 -23.74 22.68
N ASP A 77 9.97 -23.03 23.80
CA ASP A 77 9.77 -21.58 23.90
C ASP A 77 11.03 -20.82 23.45
N ALA A 78 11.03 -20.39 22.19
CA ALA A 78 12.15 -19.71 21.53
C ALA A 78 12.61 -18.43 22.25
N PHE A 79 11.71 -17.78 22.99
CA PHE A 79 12.01 -16.53 23.70
C PHE A 79 12.90 -16.76 24.92
N THR A 80 12.66 -17.86 25.65
CA THR A 80 13.45 -18.24 26.81
C THR A 80 14.86 -18.68 26.42
N MET A 81 15.03 -19.27 25.24
CA MET A 81 16.35 -19.66 24.73
C MET A 81 17.19 -18.44 24.28
N LEU A 82 16.54 -17.43 23.70
CA LEU A 82 17.19 -16.19 23.26
C LEU A 82 17.75 -15.37 24.44
N LEU A 83 17.03 -15.36 25.56
CA LEU A 83 17.43 -14.65 26.78
C LEU A 83 18.54 -15.37 27.57
N LYS A 84 18.64 -16.70 27.46
CA LYS A 84 19.66 -17.48 28.17
C LYS A 84 21.04 -17.47 27.50
N HIS A 85 21.10 -17.37 26.16
CA HIS A 85 22.37 -17.43 25.44
C HIS A 85 22.87 -16.05 24.98
N ARG A 86 23.89 -15.55 25.69
CA ARG A 86 24.56 -14.26 25.43
C ARG A 86 25.03 -14.10 23.97
N ALA A 87 25.46 -15.17 23.32
CA ALA A 87 25.90 -15.15 21.93
C ALA A 87 24.74 -14.91 20.93
N LEU A 88 23.57 -15.49 21.17
CA LEU A 88 22.37 -15.28 20.33
C LEU A 88 21.78 -13.88 20.54
N LEU A 89 21.85 -13.35 21.76
CA LEU A 89 21.42 -11.99 22.06
C LEU A 89 22.30 -10.94 21.35
N VAL A 90 23.62 -11.19 21.30
CA VAL A 90 24.57 -10.35 20.55
C VAL A 90 24.32 -10.42 19.05
N LEU A 91 24.01 -11.60 18.50
CA LEU A 91 23.67 -11.76 17.07
C LEU A 91 22.34 -11.08 16.71
N ALA A 92 21.33 -11.18 17.57
CA ALA A 92 20.05 -10.49 17.40
C ALA A 92 20.21 -8.96 17.43
N LEU A 93 21.00 -8.45 18.38
CA LEU A 93 21.35 -7.03 18.47
C LEU A 93 22.19 -6.56 17.26
N PHE A 94 23.04 -7.42 16.70
CA PHE A 94 23.83 -7.12 15.51
C PHE A 94 22.92 -6.92 14.28
N HIS A 95 21.89 -7.74 14.10
CA HIS A 95 20.91 -7.56 13.01
C HIS A 95 19.97 -6.36 13.21
N LEU A 96 19.65 -6.00 14.46
CA LEU A 96 18.92 -4.77 14.80
C LEU A 96 19.76 -3.50 14.58
N GLY A 97 21.08 -3.60 14.59
CA GLY A 97 22.02 -2.48 14.44
C GLY A 97 22.43 -2.10 13.02
N THR A 98 22.03 -2.87 11.99
CA THR A 98 22.34 -2.59 10.58
C THR A 98 21.09 -2.19 9.79
N PRO A 99 20.80 -0.89 9.60
CA PRO A 99 19.81 -0.47 8.64
C PRO A 99 20.43 -0.54 7.23
N GLY A 100 20.04 -1.54 6.46
CA GLY A 100 20.18 -1.53 5.00
C GLY A 100 21.38 -2.30 4.44
N CYS A 101 21.25 -3.62 4.30
CA CYS A 101 21.61 -4.35 3.09
C CYS A 101 20.99 -5.76 3.17
N GLY A 102 20.24 -6.15 2.15
CA GLY A 102 19.27 -7.25 2.23
C GLY A 102 19.85 -8.66 2.29
N THR A 103 18.96 -9.63 2.52
CA THR A 103 18.88 -10.92 1.79
C THR A 103 17.74 -11.74 2.38
N ARG A 104 16.80 -12.13 1.52
CA ARG A 104 15.80 -13.17 1.83
C ARG A 104 16.53 -14.48 2.08
N SER A 105 16.53 -14.98 3.32
CA SER A 105 16.61 -16.43 3.54
C SER A 105 15.20 -17.00 3.48
N ARG A 106 14.94 -17.80 2.45
CA ARG A 106 13.78 -18.69 2.38
C ARG A 106 14.09 -19.91 3.25
N SER A 107 13.34 -20.12 4.33
CA SER A 107 12.95 -21.45 4.82
C SER A 107 11.97 -21.33 5.99
N GLN A 108 10.71 -21.74 5.74
CA GLN A 108 9.76 -22.43 6.65
C GLN A 108 9.45 -21.78 8.02
N GLY A 109 8.22 -21.62 8.53
CA GLY A 109 6.89 -22.08 8.18
C GLY A 109 6.01 -22.02 9.45
N VAL A 110 4.74 -21.64 9.27
CA VAL A 110 3.55 -22.14 10.02
C VAL A 110 3.26 -21.64 11.47
N ILE A 111 2.13 -20.91 11.55
CA ILE A 111 1.04 -20.84 12.57
C ILE A 111 1.37 -20.40 14.02
N ALA A 112 0.67 -19.36 14.48
CA ALA A 112 0.25 -19.25 15.88
C ALA A 112 -1.16 -18.62 15.99
N SER A 113 -2.14 -19.49 16.24
CA SER A 113 -3.46 -19.17 16.78
C SER A 113 -3.42 -19.20 18.31
N GLY A 114 -4.00 -18.18 18.95
CA GLY A 114 -4.71 -18.36 20.22
C GLY A 114 -3.96 -18.05 21.52
N LEU A 115 -4.69 -17.32 22.37
CA LEU A 115 -4.64 -17.25 23.83
C LEU A 115 -3.66 -16.25 24.47
N SER A 116 -4.22 -15.11 24.87
CA SER A 116 -3.96 -14.53 26.20
C SER A 116 -5.25 -14.62 27.01
N ARG A 117 -5.29 -15.58 27.94
CA ARG A 117 -6.21 -15.62 29.08
C ARG A 117 -5.69 -14.65 30.15
N ASN A 118 -6.57 -13.94 30.85
CA ASN A 118 -6.70 -14.20 32.31
C ASN A 118 -7.97 -13.58 32.94
N PRO A 119 -8.42 -14.14 34.09
CA PRO A 119 -9.79 -14.15 34.58
C PRO A 119 -10.03 -13.18 35.75
N ALA A 120 -11.30 -12.83 35.99
CA ALA A 120 -11.83 -12.63 37.34
C ALA A 120 -13.37 -12.63 37.31
N LEU A 121 -13.94 -13.50 38.14
CA LEU A 121 -15.36 -13.55 38.53
C LEU A 121 -15.77 -12.29 39.30
N LEU A 122 -17.01 -11.83 39.11
CA LEU A 122 -17.92 -11.43 40.20
C LEU A 122 -19.36 -11.29 39.67
N ARG A 123 -20.23 -12.20 40.12
CA ARG A 123 -21.69 -12.04 40.13
C ARG A 123 -22.07 -11.35 41.44
N LEU A 124 -22.90 -10.30 41.40
CA LEU A 124 -24.12 -10.18 42.21
C LEU A 124 -24.96 -8.92 41.86
N ARG A 125 -26.25 -9.21 41.63
CA ARG A 125 -27.54 -8.45 41.64
C ARG A 125 -27.64 -6.91 41.76
N ARG A 126 -28.54 -6.40 40.90
CA ARG A 126 -29.60 -5.37 41.08
C ARG A 126 -29.31 -4.17 42.00
N THR A 127 -29.15 -2.99 41.40
CA THR A 127 -30.00 -1.77 41.57
C THR A 127 -29.59 -0.72 40.53
N GLY A 128 -30.50 0.19 40.19
CA GLY A 128 -30.44 1.07 39.01
C GLY A 128 -29.41 2.21 39.04
N LEU A 129 -29.48 2.98 37.94
CA LEU A 129 -28.62 4.08 37.48
C LEU A 129 -27.25 3.67 36.91
N THR A 130 -27.11 3.81 35.58
CA THR A 130 -25.79 3.89 34.93
C THR A 130 -25.77 5.13 34.04
N ILE A 131 -25.01 6.11 34.48
CA ILE A 131 -24.50 7.22 33.67
C ILE A 131 -23.62 6.59 32.58
N GLN A 132 -23.93 6.84 31.30
CA GLN A 132 -23.10 6.38 30.17
C GLN A 132 -21.76 7.14 30.15
N PRO A 133 -20.61 6.46 30.23
CA PRO A 133 -19.33 7.06 29.87
C PRO A 133 -19.16 7.04 28.34
N ALA A 134 -18.54 8.10 27.81
CA ALA A 134 -18.20 8.25 26.40
C ALA A 134 -17.49 7.00 25.85
N VAL A 135 -18.06 6.45 24.77
CA VAL A 135 -17.53 5.27 24.08
C VAL A 135 -16.21 5.65 23.41
N ASN A 136 -15.13 5.19 24.04
CA ASN A 136 -13.80 5.11 23.45
C ASN A 136 -13.87 4.10 22.29
N ARG A 137 -14.09 4.56 21.05
CA ARG A 137 -14.07 3.73 19.83
C ARG A 137 -12.63 3.32 19.51
N GLN A 138 -12.10 2.35 20.25
CA GLN A 138 -11.16 1.42 19.66
C GLN A 138 -11.96 0.57 18.66
N LEU A 139 -11.69 0.77 17.38
CA LEU A 139 -12.18 -0.06 16.28
C LEU A 139 -11.68 -1.49 16.49
N THR A 140 -12.39 -2.28 17.29
CA THR A 140 -12.33 -3.74 17.21
C THR A 140 -12.89 -4.11 15.84
N CYS A 141 -11.99 -4.40 14.92
CA CYS A 141 -12.28 -4.98 13.62
C CYS A 141 -13.17 -6.22 13.81
N PRO A 142 -14.42 -6.24 13.29
CA PRO A 142 -15.16 -7.47 13.20
C PRO A 142 -14.45 -8.33 12.15
N SER A 143 -13.90 -9.45 12.60
CA SER A 143 -13.40 -10.52 11.75
C SER A 143 -14.45 -10.93 10.70
N ARG A 144 -13.97 -11.18 9.48
CA ARG A 144 -14.66 -11.73 8.28
C ARG A 144 -15.38 -10.72 7.38
N SER A 145 -14.79 -10.54 6.20
CA SER A 145 -15.48 -10.43 4.90
C SER A 145 -16.82 -9.69 4.92
N MET A 146 -16.79 -8.37 5.04
CA MET A 146 -17.95 -7.55 4.70
C MET A 146 -17.70 -6.94 3.33
N ILE A 147 -18.22 -7.64 2.31
CA ILE A 147 -18.60 -7.04 1.03
C ILE A 147 -19.45 -5.82 1.41
N GLN A 148 -18.94 -4.60 1.24
CA GLN A 148 -19.84 -3.44 1.23
C GLN A 148 -20.39 -3.37 -0.20
N PRO A 149 -21.68 -3.67 -0.40
CA PRO A 149 -22.27 -3.56 -1.72
C PRO A 149 -22.12 -2.12 -2.18
N GLN A 150 -21.88 -1.94 -3.47
CA GLN A 150 -22.10 -0.67 -4.15
C GLN A 150 -23.46 -0.11 -3.71
N LEU A 151 -23.44 1.09 -3.11
CA LEU A 151 -24.62 1.76 -2.59
C LEU A 151 -25.15 2.69 -3.69
N SER A 152 -26.27 2.32 -4.27
CA SER A 152 -26.90 3.11 -5.34
C SER A 152 -28.27 3.61 -4.91
N PHE A 153 -28.56 4.85 -5.26
CA PHE A 153 -29.87 5.48 -5.14
C PHE A 153 -30.26 6.11 -6.46
N ASP A 154 -31.51 5.88 -6.84
CA ASP A 154 -32.12 6.46 -8.02
C ASP A 154 -33.57 6.80 -7.71
N GLY A 155 -33.87 8.10 -7.54
CA GLY A 155 -35.20 8.53 -7.14
C GLY A 155 -35.27 10.01 -6.76
N ASP A 156 -36.42 10.44 -6.26
CA ASP A 156 -36.63 11.82 -5.85
C ASP A 156 -35.82 12.16 -4.60
N PRO A 157 -35.32 13.40 -4.44
CA PRO A 157 -34.56 13.86 -3.27
C PRO A 157 -35.42 14.02 -2.01
N ASN A 158 -36.63 13.45 -1.99
CA ASN A 158 -37.63 13.61 -0.95
C ASN A 158 -38.20 12.24 -0.53
N GLY A 159 -38.70 12.16 0.69
CA GLY A 159 -39.41 10.99 1.20
C GLY A 159 -38.49 9.92 1.81
N GLN A 160 -39.13 8.88 2.34
CA GLN A 160 -38.49 7.92 3.24
C GLN A 160 -37.35 7.13 2.58
N ALA A 161 -37.43 6.85 1.27
CA ALA A 161 -36.40 6.12 0.55
C ALA A 161 -35.09 6.92 0.45
N TYR A 162 -35.19 8.21 0.08
CA TYR A 162 -34.03 9.11 0.06
C TYR A 162 -33.45 9.28 1.46
N GLU A 163 -34.30 9.54 2.45
CA GLU A 163 -33.88 9.70 3.84
C GLU A 163 -33.21 8.44 4.40
N SER A 164 -33.70 7.25 4.06
CA SER A 164 -33.09 5.99 4.49
C SER A 164 -31.73 5.77 3.83
N TRP A 165 -31.60 6.04 2.53
CA TRP A 165 -30.33 5.97 1.82
C TRP A 165 -29.33 7.00 2.36
N ARG A 166 -29.78 8.24 2.58
CA ARG A 166 -29.00 9.32 3.17
C ARG A 166 -28.52 8.91 4.56
N GLU A 167 -29.38 8.48 5.47
CA GLU A 167 -29.00 8.05 6.82
C GLU A 167 -28.03 6.85 6.82
N GLN A 168 -28.27 5.84 5.98
CA GLN A 168 -27.40 4.67 5.87
C GLN A 168 -26.01 5.06 5.38
N PHE A 169 -25.91 5.92 4.36
CA PHE A 169 -24.61 6.31 3.80
C PHE A 169 -23.91 7.37 4.66
N CYS A 170 -24.60 8.46 4.96
CA CYS A 170 -24.07 9.66 5.58
C CYS A 170 -23.50 9.39 6.98
N ARG A 171 -24.20 8.62 7.82
CA ARG A 171 -23.77 8.36 9.19
C ARG A 171 -22.93 7.09 9.37
N GLN A 172 -23.15 6.05 8.57
CA GLN A 172 -22.49 4.76 8.81
C GLN A 172 -21.22 4.57 7.99
N VAL A 173 -21.10 5.19 6.81
CA VAL A 173 -19.99 4.94 5.87
C VAL A 173 -19.04 6.14 5.78
N ALA A 174 -19.57 7.36 5.63
CA ALA A 174 -18.75 8.51 5.22
C ALA A 174 -18.65 9.66 6.23
N ASP A 175 -19.48 9.70 7.29
CA ASP A 175 -19.56 10.81 8.26
C ASP A 175 -19.79 12.20 7.63
N VAL A 176 -20.57 12.24 6.55
CA VAL A 176 -20.90 13.46 5.80
C VAL A 176 -22.37 13.42 5.40
N ASP A 177 -23.07 14.54 5.42
CA ASP A 177 -24.42 14.71 4.90
C ASP A 177 -24.41 15.09 3.41
N PHE A 178 -25.53 14.84 2.73
CA PHE A 178 -25.70 15.04 1.29
C PHE A 178 -26.83 15.99 0.96
N VAL A 179 -26.49 17.04 0.22
CA VAL A 179 -27.44 18.06 -0.23
C VAL A 179 -27.41 18.12 -1.76
N PRO A 180 -28.44 17.63 -2.46
CA PRO A 180 -28.54 17.70 -3.92
C PRO A 180 -28.50 19.16 -4.41
N ILE A 181 -27.87 19.38 -5.55
CA ILE A 181 -27.85 20.72 -6.18
C ILE A 181 -28.86 20.72 -7.32
N GLY A 182 -29.91 21.54 -7.18
CA GLY A 182 -30.97 21.69 -8.16
C GLY A 182 -32.23 20.86 -7.85
N GLU A 183 -33.30 21.16 -8.59
CA GLU A 183 -34.57 20.46 -8.50
C GLU A 183 -34.59 19.34 -9.54
N GLY A 184 -34.36 18.10 -9.09
CA GLY A 184 -34.31 16.97 -9.99
C GLY A 184 -34.12 15.64 -9.28
N ARG A 185 -34.34 14.56 -10.04
CA ARG A 185 -34.14 13.19 -9.59
C ARG A 185 -32.67 12.96 -9.26
N VAL A 186 -32.39 12.39 -8.10
CA VAL A 186 -31.03 12.04 -7.66
C VAL A 186 -30.69 10.66 -8.21
N HIS A 187 -29.59 10.58 -8.93
CA HIS A 187 -28.95 9.33 -9.32
C HIS A 187 -27.55 9.35 -8.72
N ARG A 188 -27.27 8.44 -7.79
CA ARG A 188 -25.97 8.36 -7.13
C ARG A 188 -25.58 6.91 -6.89
N THR A 189 -24.36 6.58 -7.26
CA THR A 189 -23.72 5.31 -6.96
C THR A 189 -22.45 5.58 -6.18
N ILE A 190 -22.22 4.82 -5.11
CA ILE A 190 -21.04 4.95 -4.25
C ILE A 190 -20.44 3.58 -4.00
N SER A 191 -19.14 3.48 -4.20
CA SER A 191 -18.36 2.25 -4.08
C SER A 191 -17.23 2.50 -3.08
N PRO A 192 -17.37 2.09 -1.81
CA PRO A 192 -16.29 2.18 -0.83
C PRO A 192 -15.30 1.02 -1.01
N ALA A 193 -14.02 1.27 -0.75
CA ALA A 193 -13.00 0.24 -0.60
C ALA A 193 -12.19 0.52 0.68
N ILE A 194 -12.19 -0.44 1.61
CA ILE A 194 -11.49 -0.32 2.89
C ILE A 194 -10.15 -1.03 2.77
N LEU A 195 -9.06 -0.29 2.96
CA LEU A 195 -7.71 -0.83 2.98
C LEU A 195 -7.14 -0.72 4.40
N PRO A 196 -6.09 -1.49 4.75
CA PRO A 196 -5.52 -1.50 6.10
C PRO A 196 -5.10 -0.13 6.66
N ARG A 197 -4.66 0.82 5.81
CA ARG A 197 -4.14 2.13 6.24
C ARG A 197 -4.97 3.33 5.82
N LEU A 198 -5.94 3.15 4.92
CA LEU A 198 -6.71 4.24 4.34
C LEU A 198 -8.02 3.72 3.77
N ARG A 199 -9.00 4.61 3.63
CA ARG A 199 -10.31 4.30 3.04
C ARG A 199 -10.46 5.02 1.72
N LEU A 200 -10.84 4.31 0.67
CA LEU A 200 -11.16 4.89 -0.63
C LEU A 200 -12.69 4.90 -0.80
N SER A 201 -13.20 5.89 -1.50
CA SER A 201 -14.60 5.91 -1.91
C SER A 201 -14.73 6.61 -3.25
N ALA A 202 -15.23 5.89 -4.24
CA ALA A 202 -15.59 6.44 -5.54
C ALA A 202 -17.10 6.60 -5.61
N SER A 203 -17.56 7.78 -6.01
CA SER A 203 -18.97 8.06 -6.23
C SER A 203 -19.20 8.62 -7.62
N PHE A 204 -20.33 8.27 -8.23
CA PHE A 204 -20.73 8.74 -9.55
C PHE A 204 -22.19 9.15 -9.51
N GLY A 205 -22.53 10.31 -10.07
CA GLY A 205 -23.93 10.71 -10.17
C GLY A 205 -24.18 12.20 -10.25
N THR A 206 -25.39 12.58 -9.85
CA THR A 206 -25.95 13.95 -9.90
C THR A 206 -25.17 14.95 -9.06
N PRO A 207 -25.05 16.23 -9.45
CA PRO A 207 -24.42 17.28 -8.64
C PRO A 207 -24.92 17.33 -7.19
N MET A 208 -24.01 17.53 -6.23
CA MET A 208 -24.32 17.45 -4.79
C MET A 208 -23.26 18.15 -3.94
N SER A 209 -23.68 18.69 -2.80
CA SER A 209 -22.80 19.14 -1.73
C SER A 209 -22.66 18.06 -0.65
N PHE A 210 -21.42 17.86 -0.24
CA PHE A 210 -20.96 16.89 0.76
C PHE A 210 -20.61 17.69 2.02
N VAL A 211 -21.43 17.61 3.06
CA VAL A 211 -21.32 18.45 4.26
C VAL A 211 -20.81 17.63 5.43
N SER A 212 -19.68 18.00 6.01
CA SER A 212 -19.11 17.30 7.15
C SER A 212 -20.00 17.45 8.42
N LEU A 213 -20.19 16.32 9.10
CA LEU A 213 -20.81 16.26 10.43
C LEU A 213 -19.84 16.58 11.57
N GLY A 214 -18.54 16.59 11.30
CA GLY A 214 -17.47 16.97 12.23
C GLY A 214 -17.07 15.90 13.25
N THR A 215 -17.30 14.61 12.97
CA THR A 215 -16.95 13.53 13.91
C THR A 215 -15.74 12.70 13.48
N ASN A 216 -15.21 12.94 12.28
CA ASN A 216 -14.09 12.23 11.69
C ASN A 216 -12.78 13.01 11.80
N ASP A 217 -11.80 12.46 12.53
CA ASP A 217 -10.47 13.07 12.76
C ASP A 217 -9.45 12.74 11.64
N GLU A 218 -9.83 12.00 10.61
CA GLU A 218 -8.97 11.74 9.44
C GLU A 218 -8.80 13.00 8.57
N LEU A 219 -7.79 13.01 7.70
CA LEU A 219 -7.69 13.98 6.61
C LEU A 219 -8.18 13.34 5.33
N VAL A 220 -8.92 14.08 4.50
CA VAL A 220 -9.48 13.57 3.24
C VAL A 220 -8.76 14.18 2.05
N ILE A 221 -8.29 13.35 1.14
CA ILE A 221 -7.93 13.77 -0.22
C ILE A 221 -9.17 13.66 -1.07
N THR A 222 -9.57 14.73 -1.74
CA THR A 222 -10.75 14.78 -2.61
C THR A 222 -10.34 15.17 -4.03
N MET A 223 -10.97 14.52 -5.01
CA MET A 223 -10.73 14.79 -6.44
C MET A 223 -12.01 14.54 -7.25
N SER A 224 -12.14 15.24 -8.37
CA SER A 224 -13.14 14.92 -9.39
C SER A 224 -12.52 15.06 -10.77
N PRO A 225 -12.39 13.97 -11.55
CA PRO A 225 -11.74 14.03 -12.87
C PRO A 225 -12.39 15.02 -13.84
N ASN A 226 -13.71 15.17 -13.77
CA ASN A 226 -14.51 15.87 -14.78
C ASN A 226 -15.38 17.00 -14.19
N SER A 227 -15.23 17.33 -12.91
CA SER A 227 -16.00 18.37 -12.23
C SER A 227 -15.09 19.29 -11.45
N ALA A 228 -15.30 20.59 -11.57
CA ALA A 228 -14.74 21.53 -10.62
C ALA A 228 -15.42 21.35 -9.26
N LEU A 229 -14.64 21.49 -8.20
CA LEU A 229 -15.11 21.41 -6.82
C LEU A 229 -15.02 22.78 -6.17
N SER A 230 -16.09 23.21 -5.54
CA SER A 230 -16.13 24.44 -4.75
C SER A 230 -16.60 24.15 -3.32
N GLY A 231 -16.40 25.07 -2.37
CA GLY A 231 -16.95 24.91 -1.02
C GLY A 231 -16.14 25.64 0.04
N THR A 232 -16.23 25.18 1.28
CA THR A 232 -15.49 25.76 2.40
C THR A 232 -14.99 24.71 3.38
N MET A 233 -13.72 24.84 3.81
CA MET A 233 -13.16 24.11 4.94
C MET A 233 -13.10 25.08 6.13
N GLY A 234 -14.19 25.15 6.90
CA GLY A 234 -14.37 26.17 7.93
C GLY A 234 -14.43 27.57 7.33
N ARG A 235 -13.42 28.40 7.62
CA ARG A 235 -13.30 29.76 7.08
C ARG A 235 -12.52 29.85 5.77
N ARG A 236 -11.91 28.75 5.31
CA ARG A 236 -11.10 28.72 4.09
C ARG A 236 -11.98 28.39 2.89
N PRO A 237 -12.11 29.27 1.88
CA PRO A 237 -12.77 28.92 0.63
C PRO A 237 -11.97 27.86 -0.09
N LEU A 238 -12.66 26.96 -0.79
CA LEU A 238 -12.12 25.90 -1.60
C LEU A 238 -12.59 26.11 -3.05
N GLU A 239 -11.66 26.19 -3.99
CA GLU A 239 -11.93 26.17 -5.43
C GLU A 239 -10.87 25.29 -6.10
N VAL A 240 -11.30 24.22 -6.75
CA VAL A 240 -10.43 23.18 -7.32
C VAL A 240 -10.91 22.87 -8.73
N ALA A 241 -10.00 22.96 -9.70
CA ALA A 241 -10.31 22.64 -11.09
C ALA A 241 -10.60 21.14 -11.27
N ALA A 242 -11.31 20.79 -12.34
CA ALA A 242 -11.50 19.40 -12.72
C ALA A 242 -10.15 18.70 -12.92
N GLY A 243 -9.98 17.53 -12.31
CA GLY A 243 -8.75 16.74 -12.34
C GLY A 243 -7.70 17.14 -11.30
N ASP A 244 -7.83 18.31 -10.66
CA ASP A 244 -6.98 18.68 -9.52
C ASP A 244 -7.47 18.01 -8.23
N VAL A 245 -6.60 18.03 -7.23
CA VAL A 245 -6.79 17.34 -5.95
C VAL A 245 -6.77 18.36 -4.82
N THR A 246 -7.53 18.13 -3.76
CA THR A 246 -7.46 18.95 -2.55
C THR A 246 -7.43 18.11 -1.28
N ILE A 247 -6.96 18.72 -0.19
CA ILE A 247 -6.97 18.14 1.14
C ILE A 247 -8.04 18.87 1.97
N GLY A 248 -8.94 18.10 2.56
CA GLY A 248 -9.99 18.58 3.43
C GLY A 248 -9.81 18.08 4.86
N ASP A 249 -10.44 18.81 5.79
CA ASP A 249 -10.55 18.42 7.18
C ASP A 249 -12.03 18.14 7.52
N PRO A 250 -12.46 16.86 7.46
CA PRO A 250 -13.82 16.47 7.81
C PRO A 250 -14.10 16.54 9.32
N SER A 251 -13.17 16.91 10.19
CA SER A 251 -13.49 17.17 11.61
C SER A 251 -14.16 18.54 11.79
N ILE A 252 -14.03 19.43 10.81
CA ILE A 252 -14.64 20.75 10.83
C ILE A 252 -16.13 20.62 10.50
N LYS A 253 -16.99 20.71 11.53
CA LYS A 253 -18.44 20.67 11.37
C LYS A 253 -18.92 21.75 10.39
N GLY A 254 -19.72 21.36 9.39
CA GLY A 254 -20.26 22.27 8.38
C GLY A 254 -19.28 22.64 7.26
N ALA A 255 -18.04 22.16 7.30
CA ALA A 255 -17.19 22.18 6.12
C ALA A 255 -17.86 21.38 5.00
N HIS A 256 -17.79 21.87 3.77
CA HIS A 256 -18.45 21.21 2.65
C HIS A 256 -17.68 21.33 1.35
N ILE A 257 -17.89 20.35 0.47
CA ILE A 257 -17.39 20.34 -0.90
C ILE A 257 -18.59 20.10 -1.81
N THR A 258 -18.69 20.88 -2.88
CA THR A 258 -19.79 20.94 -3.81
C THR A 258 -19.29 20.49 -5.17
N GLN A 259 -19.83 19.37 -5.65
CA GLN A 259 -19.63 18.89 -7.02
C GLN A 259 -20.71 19.52 -7.90
N THR A 260 -20.31 20.36 -8.87
CA THR A 260 -21.25 21.16 -9.68
C THR A 260 -21.73 20.46 -10.95
N THR A 261 -21.03 19.42 -11.41
CA THR A 261 -21.39 18.68 -12.62
C THR A 261 -21.63 17.21 -12.34
N HIS A 262 -22.43 16.56 -13.18
CA HIS A 262 -22.64 15.12 -13.10
C HIS A 262 -21.34 14.38 -13.39
N GLY A 263 -20.93 13.45 -12.53
CA GLY A 263 -19.73 12.66 -12.79
C GLY A 263 -19.10 12.03 -11.56
N ASN A 264 -17.83 11.67 -11.72
CA ASN A 264 -17.04 11.00 -10.70
C ASN A 264 -16.57 11.96 -9.60
N PHE A 265 -16.67 11.52 -8.36
CA PHE A 265 -16.15 12.18 -7.18
C PHE A 265 -15.49 11.12 -6.30
N GLN A 266 -14.20 11.25 -6.08
CA GLN A 266 -13.36 10.26 -5.42
C GLN A 266 -12.73 10.85 -4.17
N THR A 267 -12.64 10.03 -3.12
CA THR A 267 -12.05 10.43 -1.84
C THR A 267 -11.13 9.35 -1.31
N ALA A 268 -10.02 9.77 -0.69
CA ALA A 268 -9.14 8.90 0.08
C ALA A 268 -8.96 9.49 1.48
N LEU A 269 -9.44 8.77 2.50
CA LEU A 269 -9.28 9.17 3.89
C LEU A 269 -8.02 8.56 4.49
N LEU A 270 -7.22 9.42 5.11
CA LEU A 270 -5.90 9.13 5.64
C LEU A 270 -5.88 9.35 7.16
N PRO A 271 -5.27 8.44 7.93
CA PRO A 271 -5.10 8.63 9.36
C PRO A 271 -4.23 9.87 9.64
N ARG A 272 -4.84 10.92 10.19
CA ARG A 272 -4.18 12.22 10.44
C ARG A 272 -2.86 12.06 11.18
N LYS A 273 -2.84 11.27 12.26
CA LYS A 273 -1.62 11.02 13.06
C LYS A 273 -0.49 10.37 12.25
N ALA A 274 -0.81 9.43 11.35
CA ALA A 274 0.19 8.79 10.51
C ALA A 274 0.72 9.77 9.46
N LEU A 275 -0.19 10.55 8.86
CA LEU A 275 0.17 11.54 7.85
C LEU A 275 1.04 12.67 8.45
N LEU A 276 0.67 13.24 9.59
CA LEU A 276 1.43 14.31 10.25
C LEU A 276 2.81 13.88 10.73
N ARG A 277 3.01 12.60 11.06
CA ARG A 277 4.34 12.06 11.34
C ARG A 277 5.26 12.09 10.12
N ALA A 278 4.70 11.86 8.93
CA ALA A 278 5.45 11.86 7.68
C ALA A 278 5.58 13.27 7.08
N CYS A 279 4.53 14.08 7.22
CA CYS A 279 4.40 15.44 6.70
C CYS A 279 3.83 16.37 7.78
N PRO A 280 4.67 16.96 8.66
CA PRO A 280 4.20 17.83 9.74
C PRO A 280 3.37 19.03 9.26
N ASN A 281 3.62 19.49 8.04
CA ASN A 281 2.96 20.65 7.43
C ASN A 281 1.76 20.26 6.54
N ALA A 282 1.24 19.02 6.65
CA ALA A 282 0.16 18.56 5.77
C ALA A 282 -1.12 19.41 5.91
N GLU A 283 -1.40 19.93 7.11
CA GLU A 283 -2.58 20.76 7.39
C GLU A 283 -2.51 22.17 6.77
N ASP A 284 -1.31 22.64 6.42
CA ASP A 284 -1.16 23.91 5.71
C ASP A 284 -1.82 23.85 4.33
N LEU A 285 -1.87 22.66 3.72
CA LEU A 285 -2.46 22.41 2.41
C LEU A 285 -3.98 22.25 2.44
N ILE A 286 -4.62 22.29 3.62
CA ILE A 286 -6.09 22.20 3.69
C ILE A 286 -6.73 23.34 2.90
N ALA A 287 -7.68 22.96 2.04
CA ALA A 287 -8.39 23.81 1.09
C ALA A 287 -7.54 24.40 -0.04
N GLN A 288 -6.31 23.90 -0.25
CA GLN A 288 -5.50 24.28 -1.41
C GLN A 288 -5.73 23.33 -2.58
N SER A 289 -5.53 23.83 -3.81
CA SER A 289 -5.50 23.00 -5.02
C SER A 289 -4.10 22.43 -5.23
N ILE A 290 -4.03 21.13 -5.44
CA ILE A 290 -2.84 20.38 -5.84
C ILE A 290 -3.03 19.99 -7.31
N PRO A 291 -2.18 20.48 -8.23
CA PRO A 291 -2.34 20.21 -9.66
C PRO A 291 -2.34 18.72 -9.98
N GLY A 292 -3.37 18.24 -10.68
CA GLY A 292 -3.51 16.86 -11.13
C GLY A 292 -2.42 16.45 -12.14
N ALA A 293 -1.91 17.43 -12.89
CA ALA A 293 -0.82 17.25 -13.86
C ALA A 293 0.55 16.99 -13.21
N ASN A 294 0.69 17.17 -11.89
CA ASN A 294 1.91 16.80 -11.18
C ASN A 294 2.14 15.27 -11.34
N PRO A 295 3.35 14.82 -11.70
CA PRO A 295 3.62 13.39 -11.94
C PRO A 295 3.28 12.47 -10.76
N ILE A 296 3.47 12.92 -9.52
CA ILE A 296 3.14 12.14 -8.32
C ILE A 296 1.63 12.09 -8.12
N THR A 297 0.94 13.23 -8.29
CA THR A 297 -0.53 13.28 -8.23
C THR A 297 -1.15 12.39 -9.29
N SER A 298 -0.73 12.50 -10.55
CA SER A 298 -1.21 11.64 -11.63
C SER A 298 -0.97 10.15 -11.35
N MET A 299 0.17 9.80 -10.74
CA MET A 299 0.45 8.43 -10.31
C MET A 299 -0.49 7.98 -9.19
N PHE A 300 -0.73 8.84 -8.19
CA PHE A 300 -1.69 8.58 -7.13
C PHE A 300 -3.09 8.33 -7.68
N LEU A 301 -3.57 9.16 -8.61
CA LEU A 301 -4.89 9.00 -9.25
C LEU A 301 -5.01 7.68 -10.01
N ARG A 302 -4.02 7.34 -10.85
CA ARG A 302 -4.03 6.07 -11.59
C ARG A 302 -3.95 4.86 -10.68
N TYR A 303 -3.12 4.93 -9.64
CA TYR A 303 -2.99 3.84 -8.69
C TYR A 303 -4.20 3.72 -7.77
N TYR A 304 -4.87 4.83 -7.45
CA TYR A 304 -6.16 4.85 -6.78
C TYR A 304 -7.19 4.04 -7.57
N ASP A 305 -7.32 4.30 -8.88
CA ASP A 305 -8.30 3.60 -9.72
C ASP A 305 -8.03 2.09 -9.77
N LEU A 306 -6.75 1.69 -9.88
CA LEU A 306 -6.35 0.29 -9.82
C LEU A 306 -6.65 -0.35 -8.47
N ALA A 307 -6.23 0.30 -7.37
CA ALA A 307 -6.45 -0.20 -6.02
C ALA A 307 -7.94 -0.35 -5.74
N HIS A 308 -8.75 0.64 -6.12
CA HIS A 308 -10.19 0.63 -5.93
C HIS A 308 -10.88 -0.49 -6.72
N THR A 309 -10.45 -0.72 -7.97
CA THR A 309 -11.02 -1.75 -8.87
C THR A 309 -10.73 -3.20 -8.42
N TYR A 310 -9.60 -3.41 -7.75
CA TYR A 310 -9.10 -4.75 -7.42
C TYR A 310 -9.08 -5.06 -5.92
N ALA A 311 -9.38 -4.11 -5.04
CA ALA A 311 -9.27 -4.28 -3.59
C ALA A 311 -9.99 -5.54 -3.06
N ASP A 312 -11.13 -5.89 -3.65
CA ASP A 312 -11.94 -7.05 -3.28
C ASP A 312 -11.36 -8.40 -3.74
N LYS A 313 -10.42 -8.39 -4.69
CA LYS A 313 -9.82 -9.57 -5.31
C LYS A 313 -8.41 -9.88 -4.77
N LEU A 314 -7.83 -8.95 -4.01
CA LEU A 314 -6.47 -9.08 -3.50
C LEU A 314 -6.43 -9.90 -2.22
N ALA A 315 -5.37 -10.70 -2.07
CA ALA A 315 -5.08 -11.35 -0.81
C ALA A 315 -4.71 -10.29 0.27
N PRO A 316 -4.90 -10.56 1.56
CA PRO A 316 -4.66 -9.57 2.62
C PRO A 316 -3.26 -8.94 2.61
N ALA A 317 -2.22 -9.72 2.30
CA ALA A 317 -0.85 -9.21 2.19
C ALA A 317 -0.64 -8.28 0.99
N GLU A 318 -1.31 -8.55 -0.13
CA GLU A 318 -1.28 -7.71 -1.33
C GLU A 318 -2.05 -6.41 -1.08
N LEU A 319 -3.21 -6.50 -0.41
CA LEU A 319 -4.01 -5.34 -0.03
C LEU A 319 -3.25 -4.40 0.93
N ASP A 320 -2.49 -4.94 1.88
CA ASP A 320 -1.62 -4.14 2.75
C ASP A 320 -0.51 -3.43 1.97
N ALA A 321 0.12 -4.12 1.01
CA ALA A 321 1.13 -3.51 0.13
C ALA A 321 0.53 -2.38 -0.71
N VAL A 322 -0.63 -2.60 -1.33
CA VAL A 322 -1.36 -1.56 -2.10
C VAL A 322 -1.71 -0.37 -1.21
N SER A 323 -2.19 -0.63 0.01
CA SER A 323 -2.49 0.40 0.99
C SER A 323 -1.25 1.23 1.36
N GLN A 324 -0.11 0.57 1.58
CA GLN A 324 1.15 1.24 1.87
C GLN A 324 1.62 2.10 0.68
N HIS A 325 1.52 1.60 -0.55
CA HIS A 325 1.93 2.36 -1.74
C HIS A 325 1.07 3.61 -1.94
N LEU A 326 -0.25 3.52 -1.76
CA LEU A 326 -1.15 4.68 -1.82
C LEU A 326 -0.82 5.70 -0.74
N PHE A 327 -0.58 5.26 0.49
CA PHE A 327 -0.16 6.14 1.58
C PHE A 327 1.17 6.85 1.28
N ASP A 328 2.17 6.11 0.80
CA ASP A 328 3.48 6.66 0.40
C ASP A 328 3.33 7.70 -0.73
N LEU A 329 2.46 7.45 -1.72
CA LEU A 329 2.15 8.43 -2.76
C LEU A 329 1.45 9.68 -2.22
N SER A 330 0.51 9.54 -1.28
CA SER A 330 -0.13 10.68 -0.62
C SER A 330 0.90 11.54 0.12
N VAL A 331 1.82 10.90 0.84
CA VAL A 331 2.91 11.57 1.58
C VAL A 331 3.84 12.31 0.62
N LEU A 332 4.19 11.72 -0.54
CA LEU A 332 5.00 12.39 -1.57
C LEU A 332 4.25 13.57 -2.23
N MET A 333 2.95 13.40 -2.50
CA MET A 333 2.10 14.43 -3.08
C MET A 333 1.97 15.65 -2.14
N ILE A 334 1.91 15.41 -0.83
CA ILE A 334 1.83 16.43 0.23
C ILE A 334 3.18 17.13 0.46
N GLY A 335 4.28 16.55 -0.04
CA GLY A 335 5.60 17.19 -0.01
C GLY A 335 6.52 16.73 1.11
N ALA A 336 6.47 15.45 1.48
CA ALA A 336 7.46 14.86 2.38
C ALA A 336 8.90 15.14 1.96
N ARG A 337 9.80 15.21 2.95
CA ARG A 337 11.24 15.51 2.77
C ARG A 337 12.12 14.48 3.48
N GLY A 338 13.41 14.48 3.15
CA GLY A 338 14.42 13.62 3.79
C GLY A 338 14.13 12.12 3.62
N ASP A 339 14.48 11.34 4.65
CA ASP A 339 14.38 9.87 4.65
C ASP A 339 12.96 9.36 4.41
N VAL A 340 11.95 10.07 4.90
CA VAL A 340 10.53 9.73 4.69
C VAL A 340 10.19 9.76 3.20
N ALA A 341 10.62 10.82 2.51
CA ALA A 341 10.40 10.95 1.07
C ALA A 341 11.15 9.86 0.29
N GLU A 342 12.37 9.53 0.71
CA GLU A 342 13.16 8.49 0.04
C GLU A 342 12.54 7.11 0.20
N GLN A 343 12.12 6.75 1.41
CA GLN A 343 11.40 5.50 1.66
C GLN A 343 10.07 5.42 0.90
N ALA A 344 9.33 6.52 0.85
CA ALA A 344 8.07 6.59 0.10
C ALA A 344 8.30 6.46 -1.42
N ARG A 345 9.40 7.00 -1.97
CA ARG A 345 9.77 6.81 -3.38
C ARG A 345 10.14 5.36 -3.68
N MET A 346 10.96 4.76 -2.83
CA MET A 346 11.45 3.39 -3.02
C MET A 346 10.33 2.35 -2.93
N ARG A 347 9.38 2.54 -2.02
CA ARG A 347 8.24 1.62 -1.84
C ARG A 347 7.08 2.00 -2.76
N GLY A 348 6.44 3.13 -2.51
CA GLY A 348 5.20 3.53 -3.15
C GLY A 348 5.36 3.93 -4.62
N LEU A 349 6.27 4.87 -4.93
CA LEU A 349 6.38 5.40 -6.29
C LEU A 349 6.85 4.33 -7.29
N ALA A 350 7.85 3.53 -6.92
CA ALA A 350 8.36 2.45 -7.78
C ALA A 350 7.28 1.38 -8.03
N ALA A 351 6.60 0.92 -6.97
CA ALA A 351 5.56 -0.09 -7.08
C ALA A 351 4.35 0.40 -7.89
N ALA A 352 3.86 1.61 -7.60
CA ALA A 352 2.73 2.19 -8.33
C ALA A 352 3.05 2.34 -9.82
N ARG A 353 4.25 2.82 -10.17
CA ARG A 353 4.70 2.90 -11.57
C ARG A 353 4.67 1.55 -12.25
N LEU A 354 5.20 0.51 -11.60
CA LEU A 354 5.23 -0.83 -12.16
C LEU A 354 3.81 -1.39 -12.35
N GLU A 355 2.91 -1.20 -11.40
CA GLU A 355 1.52 -1.69 -11.51
C GLU A 355 0.72 -0.92 -12.57
N THR A 356 0.90 0.40 -12.69
CA THR A 356 0.32 1.17 -13.79
C THR A 356 0.87 0.70 -15.14
N LEU A 357 2.19 0.46 -15.26
CA LEU A 357 2.79 -0.11 -16.48
C LEU A 357 2.20 -1.47 -16.82
N LYS A 358 2.06 -2.37 -15.84
CA LYS A 358 1.43 -3.68 -16.06
C LYS A 358 -0.01 -3.52 -16.53
N SER A 359 -0.81 -2.66 -15.89
CA SER A 359 -2.18 -2.39 -16.30
C SER A 359 -2.26 -1.89 -17.75
N ASP A 360 -1.42 -0.91 -18.12
CA ASP A 360 -1.41 -0.34 -19.47
C ASP A 360 -0.95 -1.37 -20.52
N ILE A 361 -0.03 -2.27 -20.16
CA ILE A 361 0.32 -3.44 -20.96
C ILE A 361 -0.88 -4.37 -21.15
N LEU A 362 -1.59 -4.70 -20.05
CA LEU A 362 -2.74 -5.61 -20.07
C LEU A 362 -3.86 -5.07 -20.98
N ALA A 363 -4.07 -3.75 -20.97
CA ALA A 363 -5.05 -3.06 -21.81
C ALA A 363 -4.71 -3.07 -23.31
N GLN A 364 -3.44 -3.30 -23.67
CA GLN A 364 -2.94 -3.24 -25.05
C GLN A 364 -2.36 -4.59 -25.53
N LEU A 365 -2.69 -5.71 -24.86
CA LEU A 365 -2.08 -7.02 -25.16
C LEU A 365 -2.33 -7.52 -26.57
N ASP A 366 -3.48 -7.19 -27.14
CA ASP A 366 -3.90 -7.54 -28.50
C ASP A 366 -3.19 -6.71 -29.57
N ASN A 367 -2.62 -5.56 -29.22
CA ASN A 367 -1.82 -4.75 -30.13
C ASN A 367 -0.45 -5.41 -30.37
N PRO A 368 -0.15 -5.92 -31.58
CA PRO A 368 1.13 -6.56 -31.88
C PRO A 368 2.30 -5.56 -31.84
N ALA A 369 2.04 -4.27 -32.04
CA ALA A 369 3.04 -3.19 -32.03
C ALA A 369 3.40 -2.69 -30.62
N LEU A 370 2.82 -3.28 -29.56
CA LEU A 370 3.19 -2.98 -28.18
C LEU A 370 4.70 -3.19 -27.97
N SER A 371 5.39 -2.11 -27.62
CA SER A 371 6.84 -2.09 -27.45
C SER A 371 7.25 -1.20 -26.28
N LEU A 372 8.48 -1.40 -25.79
CA LEU A 372 9.07 -0.52 -24.77
C LEU A 372 9.13 0.94 -25.23
N THR A 373 9.33 1.21 -26.52
CA THR A 373 9.37 2.57 -27.05
C THR A 373 8.02 3.28 -26.87
N VAL A 374 6.92 2.60 -27.21
CA VAL A 374 5.56 3.15 -27.06
C VAL A 374 5.25 3.41 -25.58
N LEU A 375 5.54 2.45 -24.70
CA LEU A 375 5.32 2.60 -23.26
C LEU A 375 6.20 3.71 -22.65
N SER A 376 7.47 3.78 -23.04
CA SER A 376 8.41 4.77 -22.53
C SER A 376 7.95 6.20 -22.81
N ALA A 377 7.39 6.45 -24.00
CA ALA A 377 6.83 7.74 -24.38
C ALA A 377 5.58 8.08 -23.56
N ALA A 378 4.67 7.10 -23.38
CA ALA A 378 3.44 7.29 -22.61
C ALA A 378 3.71 7.60 -21.11
N HIS A 379 4.72 6.95 -20.52
CA HIS A 379 5.05 7.10 -19.10
C HIS A 379 6.17 8.12 -18.81
N ARG A 380 6.74 8.74 -19.85
CA ARG A 380 7.86 9.71 -19.75
C ARG A 380 9.07 9.16 -18.95
N ILE A 381 9.43 7.91 -19.19
CA ILE A 381 10.59 7.24 -18.56
C ILE A 381 11.38 6.46 -19.62
N SER A 382 12.66 6.21 -19.38
CA SER A 382 13.49 5.47 -20.35
C SER A 382 13.10 3.99 -20.44
N PRO A 383 13.31 3.32 -21.59
CA PRO A 383 13.15 1.86 -21.72
C PRO A 383 13.96 1.07 -20.68
N ARG A 384 15.18 1.53 -20.36
CA ARG A 384 16.03 0.94 -19.32
C ARG A 384 15.38 1.00 -17.95
N THR A 385 14.73 2.12 -17.62
CA THR A 385 14.00 2.28 -16.36
C THR A 385 12.86 1.28 -16.24
N ILE A 386 12.09 1.07 -17.32
CA ILE A 386 11.02 0.07 -17.35
C ILE A 386 11.61 -1.33 -17.13
N GLN A 387 12.68 -1.70 -17.84
CA GLN A 387 13.33 -3.00 -17.66
C GLN A 387 13.77 -3.23 -16.21
N LEU A 388 14.46 -2.25 -15.61
CA LEU A 388 14.88 -2.31 -14.21
C LEU A 388 13.71 -2.50 -13.24
N MET A 389 12.56 -1.87 -13.48
CA MET A 389 11.37 -2.05 -12.64
C MET A 389 10.83 -3.48 -12.69
N PHE A 390 10.80 -4.11 -13.88
CA PHE A 390 10.42 -5.51 -14.01
C PHE A 390 11.46 -6.44 -13.35
N GLU A 391 12.76 -6.16 -13.56
CA GLU A 391 13.87 -6.95 -13.00
C GLU A 391 13.88 -6.93 -11.46
N GLN A 392 13.57 -5.78 -10.85
CA GLN A 392 13.48 -5.65 -9.39
C GLN A 392 12.44 -6.58 -8.76
N VAL A 393 11.40 -6.95 -9.50
CA VAL A 393 10.40 -7.94 -9.05
C VAL A 393 10.66 -9.34 -9.60
N GLY A 394 11.81 -9.56 -10.23
CA GLY A 394 12.29 -10.88 -10.66
C GLY A 394 11.70 -11.38 -11.98
N ILE A 395 11.16 -10.49 -12.82
CA ILE A 395 10.64 -10.85 -14.15
C ILE A 395 11.21 -9.92 -15.22
N THR A 396 11.03 -10.26 -16.50
CA THR A 396 11.38 -9.36 -17.61
C THR A 396 10.11 -8.80 -18.24
N TYR A 397 10.20 -7.61 -18.84
CA TYR A 397 9.10 -7.03 -19.62
C TYR A 397 8.61 -8.01 -20.70
N SER A 398 9.51 -8.54 -21.52
CA SER A 398 9.16 -9.46 -22.61
C SER A 398 8.56 -10.77 -22.09
N GLY A 399 9.07 -11.28 -20.96
CA GLY A 399 8.52 -12.46 -20.30
C GLY A 399 7.11 -12.23 -19.78
N PHE A 400 6.86 -11.07 -19.15
CA PHE A 400 5.52 -10.67 -18.69
C PHE A 400 4.54 -10.56 -19.86
N VAL A 401 4.87 -9.83 -20.93
CA VAL A 401 4.00 -9.69 -22.10
C VAL A 401 3.70 -11.04 -22.73
N LEU A 402 4.73 -11.89 -22.91
CA LEU A 402 4.55 -13.23 -23.47
C LEU A 402 3.59 -14.07 -22.64
N GLU A 403 3.79 -14.13 -21.32
CA GLU A 403 2.94 -14.88 -20.41
C GLU A 403 1.48 -14.40 -20.48
N GLN A 404 1.26 -13.09 -20.46
CA GLN A 404 -0.09 -12.54 -20.52
C GLN A 404 -0.79 -12.78 -21.87
N ARG A 405 -0.05 -12.70 -22.98
CA ARG A 405 -0.58 -13.06 -24.31
C ARG A 405 -0.92 -14.55 -24.40
N LEU A 406 -0.10 -15.43 -23.82
CA LEU A 406 -0.38 -16.88 -23.77
C LEU A 406 -1.63 -17.20 -22.94
N LEU A 407 -1.77 -16.60 -21.76
CA LEU A 407 -2.97 -16.73 -20.91
C LEU A 407 -4.23 -16.17 -21.59
N ARG A 408 -4.09 -15.07 -22.35
CA ARG A 408 -5.18 -14.55 -23.19
C ARG A 408 -5.56 -15.54 -24.29
N ALA A 409 -4.59 -16.11 -25.01
CA ALA A 409 -4.84 -17.11 -26.04
C ALA A 409 -5.55 -18.35 -25.46
N GLU A 410 -5.13 -18.84 -24.30
CA GLU A 410 -5.80 -19.96 -23.64
C GLU A 410 -7.28 -19.67 -23.35
N ARG A 411 -7.58 -18.48 -22.78
CA ARG A 411 -8.96 -18.04 -22.54
C ARG A 411 -9.79 -17.97 -23.82
N LEU A 412 -9.21 -17.44 -24.90
CA LEU A 412 -9.88 -17.36 -26.20
C LEU A 412 -10.15 -18.75 -26.81
N LEU A 413 -9.22 -19.69 -26.65
CA LEU A 413 -9.38 -21.07 -27.14
C LEU A 413 -10.45 -21.85 -26.38
N ARG A 414 -10.63 -21.55 -25.08
CA ARG A 414 -11.64 -22.16 -24.22
C ARG A 414 -13.05 -21.57 -24.42
N ASN A 415 -13.16 -20.40 -25.07
CA ASN A 415 -14.45 -19.74 -25.28
C ASN A 415 -15.30 -20.47 -26.33
N PRO A 416 -16.48 -21.02 -25.98
CA PRO A 416 -17.35 -21.74 -26.92
C PRO A 416 -17.77 -20.90 -28.13
N ASN A 417 -17.97 -19.60 -27.95
CA ASN A 417 -18.40 -18.67 -29.00
C ASN A 417 -17.31 -18.44 -30.07
N LEU A 418 -16.06 -18.82 -29.78
CA LEU A 418 -14.93 -18.67 -30.69
C LEU A 418 -14.48 -20.00 -31.32
N ARG A 419 -15.22 -21.09 -31.12
CA ARG A 419 -14.85 -22.42 -31.67
C ARG A 419 -14.69 -22.42 -33.20
N ALA A 420 -15.50 -21.64 -33.91
CA ALA A 420 -15.45 -21.55 -35.37
C ALA A 420 -14.24 -20.75 -35.90
N ARG A 421 -13.56 -19.95 -35.07
CA ARG A 421 -12.42 -19.15 -35.52
C ARG A 421 -11.17 -20.00 -35.67
N LYS A 422 -10.37 -19.73 -36.71
CA LYS A 422 -9.09 -20.44 -36.93
C LYS A 422 -8.08 -20.14 -35.81
N ILE A 423 -7.19 -21.08 -35.49
CA ILE A 423 -6.15 -20.90 -34.47
C ILE A 423 -5.25 -19.69 -34.78
N ILE A 424 -4.97 -19.45 -36.06
CA ILE A 424 -4.22 -18.27 -36.54
C ILE A 424 -4.91 -16.97 -36.11
N GLU A 425 -6.23 -16.87 -36.26
CA GLU A 425 -6.99 -15.69 -35.80
C GLU A 425 -6.92 -15.53 -34.29
N ILE A 426 -6.98 -16.63 -33.53
CA ILE A 426 -6.82 -16.58 -32.07
C ILE A 426 -5.42 -16.08 -31.68
N ALA A 427 -4.37 -16.52 -32.38
CA ALA A 427 -3.01 -16.04 -32.14
C ALA A 427 -2.93 -14.52 -32.36
N HIS A 428 -3.52 -14.00 -33.45
CA HIS A 428 -3.56 -12.57 -33.72
C HIS A 428 -4.41 -11.79 -32.69
N LEU A 429 -5.58 -12.30 -32.29
CA LEU A 429 -6.42 -11.70 -31.24
C LEU A 429 -5.75 -11.72 -29.85
N ALA A 430 -4.80 -12.62 -29.66
CA ALA A 430 -3.94 -12.66 -28.48
C ALA A 430 -2.68 -11.78 -28.62
N GLY A 431 -2.49 -11.08 -29.74
CA GLY A 431 -1.40 -10.14 -29.98
C GLY A 431 -0.11 -10.76 -30.54
N PHE A 432 -0.15 -11.99 -31.06
CA PHE A 432 1.00 -12.60 -31.74
C PHE A 432 1.07 -12.19 -33.21
N HIS A 433 2.24 -11.72 -33.64
CA HIS A 433 2.53 -11.47 -35.07
C HIS A 433 2.97 -12.75 -35.79
N ASP A 434 3.76 -13.60 -35.13
CA ASP A 434 4.27 -14.87 -35.67
C ASP A 434 3.53 -16.06 -35.05
N VAL A 435 2.74 -16.75 -35.89
CA VAL A 435 1.98 -17.95 -35.52
C VAL A 435 2.88 -19.14 -35.18
N SER A 436 4.00 -19.30 -35.87
CA SER A 436 4.95 -20.38 -35.60
C SER A 436 5.59 -20.19 -34.22
N TYR A 437 5.95 -18.94 -33.89
CA TYR A 437 6.41 -18.60 -32.54
C TYR A 437 5.32 -18.86 -31.49
N PHE A 438 4.08 -18.45 -31.77
CA PHE A 438 2.93 -18.72 -30.89
C PHE A 438 2.79 -20.20 -30.56
N HIS A 439 2.74 -21.10 -31.56
CA HIS A 439 2.60 -22.54 -31.33
C HIS A 439 3.74 -23.10 -30.46
N ARG A 440 4.99 -22.71 -30.72
CA ARG A 440 6.15 -23.15 -29.92
C ARG A 440 6.06 -22.66 -28.48
N ALA A 441 5.75 -21.37 -28.28
CA ALA A 441 5.64 -20.77 -26.96
C ALA A 441 4.46 -21.35 -26.16
N PHE A 442 3.31 -21.54 -26.81
CA PHE A 442 2.11 -22.11 -26.20
C PHE A 442 2.35 -23.54 -25.74
N ARG A 443 2.90 -24.40 -26.62
CA ARG A 443 3.24 -25.78 -26.25
C ARG A 443 4.26 -25.83 -25.12
N ARG A 444 5.26 -24.95 -25.12
CA ARG A 444 6.24 -24.85 -24.03
C ARG A 444 5.59 -24.48 -22.70
N ARG A 445 4.63 -23.55 -22.70
CA ARG A 445 3.99 -23.01 -21.49
C ARG A 445 2.92 -23.93 -20.90
N PHE A 446 2.13 -24.60 -21.74
CA PHE A 446 0.96 -25.39 -21.31
C PHE A 446 1.13 -26.91 -21.50
N GLY A 447 2.23 -27.36 -22.12
CA GLY A 447 2.49 -28.77 -22.41
C GLY A 447 1.60 -29.36 -23.51
N ARG A 448 0.68 -28.58 -24.10
CA ARG A 448 -0.31 -29.00 -25.11
C ARG A 448 -0.35 -28.03 -26.26
N THR A 449 -0.85 -28.46 -27.42
CA THR A 449 -1.03 -27.55 -28.56
C THR A 449 -2.31 -26.72 -28.40
N PRO A 450 -2.41 -25.56 -29.09
CA PRO A 450 -3.65 -24.77 -29.12
C PRO A 450 -4.88 -25.58 -29.54
N ASP A 451 -4.73 -26.49 -30.49
CA ASP A 451 -5.81 -27.37 -30.97
C ASP A 451 -6.26 -28.36 -29.89
N ASP A 452 -5.31 -28.94 -29.14
CA ASP A 452 -5.64 -29.87 -28.04
C ASP A 452 -6.49 -29.17 -26.97
N VAL A 453 -6.09 -27.95 -26.56
CA VAL A 453 -6.82 -27.16 -25.57
C VAL A 453 -8.24 -26.83 -26.04
N ARG A 454 -8.40 -26.53 -27.34
CA ARG A 454 -9.71 -26.27 -27.94
C ARG A 454 -10.60 -27.51 -27.94
N LYS A 455 -10.08 -28.68 -28.34
CA LYS A 455 -10.84 -29.93 -28.38
C LYS A 455 -11.34 -30.34 -26.99
N LEU A 456 -10.50 -30.22 -25.97
CA LEU A 456 -10.87 -30.56 -24.58
C LEU A 456 -11.93 -29.63 -23.99
N SER A 457 -11.92 -28.36 -24.39
CA SER A 457 -12.99 -27.41 -24.04
C SER A 457 -14.28 -27.69 -24.82
N GLY A 458 -14.18 -28.50 -25.87
CA GLY A 458 -15.24 -29.12 -26.67
C GLY A 458 -16.11 -30.10 -25.90
N GLU A 459 -15.44 -30.97 -25.13
CA GLU A 459 -16.00 -32.18 -24.52
C GLU A 459 -16.57 -31.95 -23.11
N MET A 460 -16.26 -30.82 -22.48
CA MET A 460 -16.68 -30.48 -21.11
C MET A 460 -17.86 -29.48 -21.02
N GLY A 461 -18.46 -29.08 -22.14
CA GLY A 461 -19.43 -27.98 -22.20
C GLY A 461 -20.71 -28.31 -22.94
#